data_AF-A0A1L8Z9V0-F1
#
_entry.id   AF-A0A1L8Z9V0-F1
#
_cell.length_a   1.000
_cell.length_b   1.000
_cell.length_c   1.000
_cell.angle_alpha   90.00
_cell.angle_beta   90.00
_cell.angle_gamma   90.00
#
_symmetry.space_group_name_H-M   'P 1'
#
loop_
_entity.id
_entity.type
_entity.pdbx_description
1 polymer ?
#
loop_
_entity_poly.entity_id
_entity_poly.type
_entity_poly.pdbx_seq_one_letter_code
_entity_poly.pdbx_strand_id
1 'polypeptide(L)'
;GKLEGLNLFSTKENDKFIGIFYGYRKPIKNIIIKYKINGTLKSYTFSKVYYIEFKFKKGSVFCYLRSLARLIKKEKINKKYFQTFIDMLNRLEKKVYEFYCKELPDGGIVNKWIEKTLK
;
A
#
# COMPACT_ATOMS: atom_id res chain seq x y z
N GLY A 1 0.49 19.38 7.26
CA GLY A 1 -0.61 18.50 6.85
C GLY A 1 -1.21 17.87 8.07
N LYS A 2 -2.54 17.77 8.16
CA LYS A 2 -3.22 17.09 9.28
C LYS A 2 -2.88 15.60 9.21
N LEU A 3 -2.30 15.05 10.27
CA LEU A 3 -2.02 13.62 10.38
C LEU A 3 -3.35 12.92 10.63
N GLU A 4 -3.98 12.40 9.58
CA GLU A 4 -5.07 11.44 9.72
C GLU A 4 -4.44 10.08 10.03
N GLY A 5 -4.54 9.67 11.29
CA GLY A 5 -4.10 8.35 11.73
C GLY A 5 -5.08 7.28 11.24
N LEU A 6 -4.54 6.14 10.78
CA LEU A 6 -5.32 4.93 10.61
C LEU A 6 -5.34 4.18 11.95
N ASN A 7 -6.50 4.10 12.57
CA ASN A 7 -6.68 3.33 13.79
C ASN A 7 -6.94 1.86 13.46
N LEU A 8 -6.19 0.96 14.08
CA LEU A 8 -6.50 -0.47 14.07
C LEU A 8 -7.58 -0.73 15.11
N PHE A 9 -8.63 -1.43 14.71
CA PHE A 9 -9.71 -1.82 15.62
C PHE A 9 -9.53 -3.27 16.06
N SER A 10 -9.93 -3.56 17.30
CA SER A 10 -10.06 -4.94 17.75
C SER A 10 -11.06 -5.67 16.85
N THR A 11 -10.78 -6.95 16.64
CA THR A 11 -11.68 -7.80 15.86
C THR A 11 -12.89 -8.16 16.71
N LYS A 12 -14.11 -8.11 16.13
CA LYS A 12 -15.28 -8.72 16.78
C LYS A 12 -15.08 -10.23 16.80
N GLU A 13 -15.38 -10.91 17.90
CA GLU A 13 -15.03 -12.30 18.25
C GLU A 13 -14.68 -13.26 17.09
N ASN A 14 -15.55 -13.36 16.08
CA ASN A 14 -15.39 -14.32 14.98
C ASN A 14 -14.68 -13.79 13.72
N ASP A 15 -14.21 -12.54 13.69
CA ASP A 15 -13.59 -11.90 12.53
C ASP A 15 -12.07 -11.80 12.65
N LYS A 16 -11.39 -12.93 12.54
CA LYS A 16 -9.93 -13.01 12.77
C LYS A 16 -9.13 -12.29 11.69
N PHE A 17 -8.11 -11.53 12.09
CA PHE A 17 -7.10 -11.01 11.17
C PHE A 17 -6.39 -12.18 10.47
N ILE A 18 -6.27 -12.12 9.15
CA ILE A 18 -5.62 -13.13 8.32
C ILE A 18 -4.18 -12.69 8.02
N GLY A 19 -4.00 -11.48 7.48
CA GLY A 19 -2.68 -10.96 7.11
C GLY A 19 -2.76 -9.67 6.30
N ILE A 20 -1.59 -9.16 5.91
CA ILE A 20 -1.45 -8.02 4.99
C ILE A 20 -1.14 -8.54 3.58
N PHE A 21 -1.72 -7.91 2.57
CA PHE A 21 -1.42 -8.16 1.15
C PHE A 21 -1.22 -6.85 0.40
N TYR A 22 -0.30 -6.84 -0.55
CA TYR A 22 -0.09 -5.70 -1.45
C TYR A 22 -0.57 -6.06 -2.86
N GLY A 23 -1.11 -5.08 -3.56
CA GLY A 23 -1.59 -5.32 -4.91
C GLY A 23 -1.94 -4.05 -5.66
N TYR A 24 -2.46 -4.26 -6.86
CA TYR A 24 -3.05 -3.21 -7.66
C TYR A 24 -4.24 -3.75 -8.44
N ARG A 25 -5.20 -2.87 -8.76
CA ARG A 25 -6.34 -3.19 -9.60
C ARG A 25 -6.64 -2.09 -10.59
N LYS A 26 -7.45 -2.38 -11.61
CA LYS A 26 -8.01 -1.34 -12.47
C LYS A 26 -8.88 -0.40 -11.62
N PRO A 27 -8.83 0.92 -11.83
CA PRO A 27 -9.73 1.84 -11.15
C PRO A 27 -11.19 1.49 -11.44
N ILE A 28 -12.06 1.62 -10.44
CA ILE A 28 -13.52 1.39 -10.61
C ILE A 28 -14.13 2.46 -11.53
N LYS A 29 -13.59 3.69 -11.50
CA LYS A 29 -13.93 4.78 -12.42
C LYS A 29 -12.66 5.31 -13.05
N ASN A 30 -12.71 5.72 -14.32
CA ASN A 30 -11.58 6.37 -14.98
C ASN A 30 -11.21 7.66 -14.24
N ILE A 31 -10.13 7.62 -13.45
CA ILE A 31 -9.60 8.79 -12.75
C ILE A 31 -8.78 9.59 -13.75
N ILE A 32 -9.36 10.65 -14.30
CA ILE A 32 -8.70 11.63 -15.16
C ILE A 32 -8.32 12.83 -14.31
N ILE A 33 -7.03 13.01 -14.04
CA ILE A 33 -6.55 14.22 -13.36
C ILE A 33 -6.15 15.22 -14.43
N LYS A 34 -6.81 16.39 -14.43
CA LYS A 34 -6.48 17.55 -15.27
C LYS A 34 -5.65 18.54 -14.46
N TYR A 35 -4.60 19.09 -15.05
CA TYR A 35 -3.74 20.10 -14.43
C TYR A 35 -3.14 21.01 -15.50
N LYS A 36 -2.81 22.25 -15.15
CA LYS A 36 -2.15 23.20 -16.08
C LYS A 36 -0.66 23.25 -15.82
N ILE A 37 0.13 23.22 -16.90
CA ILE A 37 1.54 23.63 -16.87
C ILE A 37 1.69 24.73 -17.93
N ASN A 38 2.15 25.91 -17.52
CA ASN A 38 2.38 27.07 -18.40
C ASN A 38 1.19 27.39 -19.32
N GLY A 39 -0.03 27.36 -18.77
CA GLY A 39 -1.26 27.62 -19.53
C GLY A 39 -1.82 26.42 -20.29
N THR A 40 -1.00 25.41 -20.60
CA THR A 40 -1.43 24.19 -21.32
C THR A 40 -2.11 23.20 -20.39
N LEU A 41 -3.33 22.80 -20.75
CA LEU A 41 -4.09 21.77 -20.04
C LEU A 41 -3.49 20.40 -20.34
N LYS A 42 -2.96 19.73 -19.31
CA LYS A 42 -2.51 18.34 -19.37
C LYS A 42 -3.45 17.46 -18.57
N SER A 43 -3.58 16.21 -18.99
CA SER A 43 -4.31 15.21 -18.22
C SER A 43 -3.55 13.89 -18.21
N TYR A 44 -3.64 13.16 -17.10
CA TYR A 44 -3.22 11.76 -17.07
C TYR A 44 -4.31 10.89 -16.45
N THR A 45 -4.37 9.66 -16.94
CA THR A 45 -5.24 8.61 -16.43
C THR A 45 -4.46 7.63 -15.56
N PHE A 46 -5.05 7.16 -14.48
CA PHE A 46 -4.48 6.04 -13.73
C PHE A 46 -4.89 4.73 -14.38
N SER A 47 -3.92 3.94 -14.85
CA SER A 47 -4.19 2.58 -15.33
C SER A 47 -4.34 1.57 -14.18
N LYS A 48 -3.77 1.89 -13.00
CA LYS A 48 -3.73 1.03 -11.81
C LYS A 48 -3.90 1.86 -10.54
N VAL A 49 -4.66 1.35 -9.58
CA VAL A 49 -4.71 1.85 -8.19
C VAL A 49 -4.08 0.80 -7.30
N TYR A 50 -3.05 1.21 -6.56
CA TYR A 50 -2.27 0.34 -5.68
C TYR A 50 -2.83 0.40 -4.26
N TYR A 51 -2.75 -0.72 -3.55
CA TYR A 51 -3.33 -0.84 -2.21
C TYR A 51 -2.51 -1.72 -1.28
N ILE A 52 -2.73 -1.49 0.01
CA ILE A 52 -2.48 -2.43 1.11
C ILE A 52 -3.83 -2.98 1.54
N GLU A 53 -3.97 -4.30 1.56
CA GLU A 53 -5.15 -5.01 2.04
C GLU A 53 -4.84 -5.57 3.43
N PHE A 54 -5.63 -5.18 4.42
CA PHE A 54 -5.69 -5.84 5.72
C PHE A 54 -6.84 -6.83 5.65
N LYS A 55 -6.51 -8.12 5.53
CA LYS A 55 -7.50 -9.18 5.33
C LYS A 55 -7.95 -9.74 6.66
N PHE A 56 -9.27 -9.91 6.80
CA PHE A 56 -9.93 -10.54 7.94
C PHE A 56 -10.81 -11.70 7.45
N LYS A 57 -11.33 -12.51 8.36
CA LYS A 57 -12.15 -13.68 8.01
C LYS A 57 -13.45 -13.29 7.30
N LYS A 58 -14.07 -12.17 7.68
CA LYS A 58 -15.37 -11.71 7.17
C LYS A 58 -15.26 -10.59 6.13
N GLY A 59 -14.05 -10.14 5.79
CA GLY A 59 -13.85 -9.07 4.82
C GLY A 59 -12.43 -8.52 4.81
N SER A 60 -12.25 -7.38 4.15
CA SER A 60 -10.94 -6.74 4.03
C SER A 60 -11.07 -5.22 4.13
N VAL A 61 -10.06 -4.58 4.71
CA VAL A 61 -9.89 -3.13 4.68
C VAL A 61 -8.80 -2.80 3.65
N PHE A 62 -9.14 -1.98 2.65
CA PHE A 62 -8.21 -1.57 1.60
C PHE A 62 -7.75 -0.13 1.83
N CYS A 63 -6.43 0.06 1.96
CA CYS A 63 -5.79 1.38 1.97
C CYS A 63 -5.16 1.66 0.61
N TYR A 64 -5.71 2.60 -0.15
CA TYR A 64 -5.20 2.94 -1.48
C TYR A 64 -4.10 4.00 -1.40
N LEU A 65 -2.91 3.64 -1.89
CA LEU A 65 -1.72 4.48 -1.80
C LEU A 65 -1.04 4.62 -3.17
N ARG A 66 -1.11 5.82 -3.74
CA ARG A 66 -0.44 6.11 -5.03
C ARG A 66 1.08 5.95 -4.95
N SER A 67 1.69 6.18 -3.80
CA SER A 67 3.13 6.06 -3.58
C SER A 67 3.65 4.63 -3.83
N LEU A 68 2.84 3.60 -3.60
CA LEU A 68 3.19 2.19 -3.88
C LEU A 68 3.51 1.95 -5.37
N ALA A 69 2.87 2.70 -6.27
CA ALA A 69 3.14 2.64 -7.71
C ALA A 69 4.61 2.94 -8.05
N ARG A 70 5.31 3.64 -7.16
CA ARG A 70 6.71 4.00 -7.35
C ARG A 70 7.63 2.84 -6.94
N LEU A 71 7.26 2.01 -5.97
CA LEU A 71 8.07 0.89 -5.48
C LEU A 71 8.32 -0.18 -6.56
N ILE A 72 7.36 -0.33 -7.47
CA ILE A 72 7.42 -1.30 -8.57
C ILE A 72 8.13 -0.76 -9.83
N LYS A 73 8.89 0.35 -9.73
CA LYS A 73 9.69 0.89 -10.84
C LYS A 73 11.18 0.65 -10.59
N LYS A 74 11.80 -0.24 -11.37
CA LYS A 74 13.22 -0.64 -11.25
C LYS A 74 14.17 0.55 -11.13
N GLU A 75 13.95 1.59 -11.93
CA GLU A 75 14.77 2.81 -12.00
C GLU A 75 14.82 3.64 -10.70
N LYS A 76 13.92 3.40 -9.74
CA LYS A 76 13.77 4.27 -8.56
C LYS A 76 14.09 3.62 -7.22
N ILE A 77 14.33 2.31 -7.19
CA ILE A 77 14.45 1.55 -5.94
C ILE A 77 15.69 1.92 -5.11
N ASN A 78 16.76 2.37 -5.76
CA ASN A 78 18.02 2.76 -5.10
C ASN A 78 18.02 4.18 -4.54
N LYS A 79 16.94 4.94 -4.69
CA LYS A 79 16.87 6.31 -4.16
C LYS A 79 16.54 6.28 -2.67
N LYS A 80 17.26 7.06 -1.85
CA LYS A 80 17.07 7.15 -0.38
C LYS A 80 15.61 7.24 0.07
N TYR A 81 14.81 8.08 -0.59
CA TYR A 81 13.38 8.23 -0.29
C TYR A 81 12.58 6.93 -0.37
N PHE A 82 12.95 6.03 -1.29
CA PHE A 82 12.28 4.74 -1.47
C PHE A 82 12.60 3.77 -0.34
N GLN A 83 13.87 3.72 0.07
CA GLN A 83 14.30 2.94 1.23
C GLN A 83 13.55 3.40 2.49
N THR A 84 13.49 4.71 2.73
CA THR A 84 12.69 5.25 3.85
C THR A 84 11.21 4.88 3.77
N PHE A 85 10.63 4.83 2.58
CA PHE A 85 9.23 4.42 2.42
C PHE A 85 9.02 2.92 2.65
N ILE A 86 9.95 2.07 2.21
CA ILE A 86 9.96 0.63 2.49
C ILE A 86 10.11 0.39 3.99
N ASP A 87 11.02 1.08 4.67
CA ASP A 87 11.20 0.98 6.12
C ASP A 87 9.93 1.36 6.90
N MET A 88 9.23 2.42 6.44
CA MET A 88 7.94 2.80 7.02
C MET A 88 6.91 1.68 6.87
N LEU A 89 6.82 1.04 5.70
CA LEU A 89 5.90 -0.07 5.45
C LEU A 89 6.26 -1.32 6.26
N ASN A 90 7.54 -1.66 6.37
CA ASN A 90 8.00 -2.76 7.23
C ASN A 90 7.66 -2.52 8.71
N ARG A 91 7.82 -1.29 9.19
CA ARG A 91 7.41 -0.90 10.56
C ARG A 91 5.89 -1.01 10.75
N LEU A 92 5.11 -0.58 9.75
CA LEU A 92 3.65 -0.72 9.75
C LEU A 92 3.25 -2.20 9.85
N GLU A 93 3.81 -3.05 9.00
CA GLU A 93 3.56 -4.49 9.01
C GLU A 93 3.86 -5.11 10.37
N LYS A 94 5.04 -4.82 10.94
CA LYS A 94 5.42 -5.29 12.27
C LYS A 94 4.40 -4.85 13.33
N LYS A 95 4.03 -3.57 13.36
CA LYS A 95 3.07 -3.04 14.33
C LYS A 95 1.68 -3.65 14.21
N VAL A 96 1.21 -3.90 13.00
CA VAL A 96 -0.09 -4.55 12.76
C VAL A 96 -0.07 -6.01 13.22
N TYR A 97 1.00 -6.73 12.90
CA TYR A 97 1.15 -8.13 13.31
C TYR A 97 1.28 -8.27 14.83
N GLU A 98 2.09 -7.42 15.47
CA GLU A 98 2.17 -7.31 16.94
C GLU A 98 0.80 -7.05 17.57
N PHE A 99 0.03 -6.09 17.02
CA PHE A 99 -1.30 -5.73 17.52
C PHE A 99 -2.29 -6.90 17.49
N TYR A 100 -2.20 -7.77 16.47
CA TYR A 100 -3.05 -8.95 16.33
C TYR A 100 -2.41 -10.24 16.88
N CYS A 101 -1.35 -10.13 17.68
CA CYS A 101 -0.61 -11.26 18.28
C CYS A 101 -0.19 -12.32 17.25
N LYS A 102 0.33 -11.88 16.10
CA LYS A 102 0.83 -12.73 15.02
C LYS A 102 2.31 -12.50 14.75
N GLU A 103 2.96 -13.53 14.23
CA GLU A 103 4.33 -13.42 13.74
C GLU A 103 4.36 -12.92 12.29
N LEU A 104 5.18 -11.90 12.03
CA LEU A 104 5.40 -11.40 10.69
C LEU A 104 6.27 -12.40 9.90
N PRO A 105 5.89 -12.78 8.67
CA PRO A 105 6.73 -13.65 7.85
C PRO A 105 8.11 -13.05 7.60
N ASP A 106 9.14 -13.90 7.63
CA ASP A 106 10.52 -13.48 7.41
C ASP A 106 10.70 -12.72 6.08
N GLY A 107 11.56 -11.71 6.08
CA GLY A 107 11.80 -10.83 4.93
C GLY A 107 10.74 -9.74 4.69
N GLY A 108 9.61 -9.73 5.40
CA GLY A 108 8.57 -8.70 5.26
C GLY A 108 7.70 -8.87 4.01
N ILE A 109 6.44 -8.44 4.10
CA ILE A 109 5.42 -8.70 3.07
C ILE A 109 5.62 -7.75 1.88
N VAL A 110 5.90 -6.48 2.15
CA VAL A 110 6.18 -5.48 1.11
C VAL A 110 7.40 -5.86 0.26
N ASN A 111 8.49 -6.34 0.88
CA ASN A 111 9.71 -6.69 0.16
C ASN A 111 9.45 -7.86 -0.80
N LYS A 112 8.82 -8.93 -0.29
CA LYS A 112 8.41 -10.08 -1.11
C LYS A 112 7.49 -9.69 -2.27
N TRP A 113 6.56 -8.76 -2.03
CA TRP A 113 5.68 -8.26 -3.07
C TRP A 113 6.43 -7.46 -4.16
N ILE A 114 7.36 -6.58 -3.76
CA ILE A 114 8.20 -5.81 -4.67
C ILE A 114 9.04 -6.77 -5.52
N GLU A 115 9.75 -7.72 -4.90
CA GLU A 115 10.58 -8.70 -5.59
C GLU A 115 9.76 -9.52 -6.61
N LYS A 116 8.58 -10.02 -6.20
CA LYS A 116 7.68 -10.76 -7.08
C LYS A 116 7.18 -9.92 -8.26
N THR A 117 6.95 -8.62 -8.05
CA THR A 117 6.39 -7.72 -9.07
C THR A 117 7.46 -7.20 -10.04
N LEU A 118 8.73 -7.18 -9.62
CA LEU A 118 9.87 -6.73 -10.43
C LEU A 118 10.55 -7.86 -11.22
N LYS A 119 10.27 -9.13 -10.90
CA LYS A 119 10.60 -10.26 -11.78
C LYS A 119 9.84 -10.13 -13.10
#